data_AF-A0A8H8SBH1-F1
#
_entry.id   AF-A0A8H8SBH1-F1
#
_cell.length_a   1.000
_cell.length_b   1.000
_cell.length_c   1.000
_cell.angle_alpha   90.00
_cell.angle_beta   90.00
_cell.angle_gamma   90.00
#
_symmetry.space_group_name_H-M   'P 1'
#
loop_
_entity.id
_entity.type
_entity.pdbx_description
1 polymer ?
#
loop_
_entity_poly.entity_id
_entity_poly.type
_entity_poly.pdbx_seq_one_letter_code
_entity_poly.pdbx_strand_id
1 'polypeptide(L)'
;MKLIISYILVAIAAFVSADPYNKPALVKGIDVASYQCNISWPDQKKAGIEFAYIKATEGTSKPFVSGSLCITAKLIRQAYKNPCYTKQYTGAYNASIMHGAYHFARPDRASGAKQAEFFIKNGGNWSADGKTLPGALDVEYGPKGKTCWGLSAPKMVAWIKDFSDYYHNKTGRYPVIYTGTNWWKKCTRNSVAFGSNPLWIPHYGPS
;
A
#
# COMPACT_ATOMS: atom_id res chain seq x y z
N MET A 1 6.50 10.50 15.57
CA MET A 1 5.59 10.34 14.42
C MET A 1 4.50 9.35 14.84
N LYS A 2 3.23 9.78 14.83
CA LYS A 2 2.10 9.11 15.48
C LYS A 2 1.71 7.82 14.73
N LEU A 3 1.22 6.81 15.46
CA LEU A 3 0.44 5.70 14.85
C LEU A 3 -0.66 6.33 13.98
N ILE A 4 -0.76 5.93 12.72
CA ILE A 4 -1.89 6.29 11.87
C ILE A 4 -2.94 5.19 12.07
N ILE A 5 -4.12 5.59 12.55
CA ILE A 5 -5.29 4.71 12.59
C ILE A 5 -5.88 4.75 11.18
N SER A 6 -5.89 3.58 10.53
CA SER A 6 -6.36 3.43 9.16
C SER A 6 -7.73 2.75 9.17
N TYR A 7 -8.68 3.32 8.42
CA TYR A 7 -10.02 2.76 8.23
C TYR A 7 -10.13 2.30 6.77
N ILE A 8 -10.51 1.04 6.57
CA ILE A 8 -10.81 0.47 5.25
C ILE A 8 -12.30 0.13 5.21
N LEU A 9 -13.02 0.65 4.23
CA LEU A 9 -14.38 0.23 3.91
C LEU A 9 -14.31 -1.05 3.06
N VAL A 10 -14.72 -2.17 3.65
CA VAL A 10 -14.93 -3.43 2.92
C VAL A 10 -16.43 -3.57 2.65
N ALA A 11 -16.83 -3.51 1.38
CA ALA A 11 -18.19 -3.86 0.99
C ALA A 11 -18.30 -5.38 0.80
N ILE A 12 -19.02 -6.06 1.68
CA ILE A 12 -19.39 -7.47 1.52
C ILE A 12 -20.75 -7.50 0.82
N ALA A 13 -20.81 -8.05 -0.39
CA ALA A 13 -22.08 -8.34 -1.04
C ALA A 13 -22.69 -9.61 -0.44
N ALA A 14 -23.43 -9.47 0.65
CA ALA A 14 -24.37 -10.47 1.14
C ALA A 14 -25.77 -9.89 1.00
N PHE A 15 -26.65 -10.58 0.28
CA PHE A 15 -28.08 -10.26 0.21
C PHE A 15 -28.73 -10.57 1.55
N VAL A 16 -28.57 -9.66 2.51
CA VAL A 16 -29.35 -9.58 3.74
C VAL A 16 -29.96 -8.19 3.71
N SER A 17 -31.27 -8.10 3.95
CA SER A 17 -32.03 -6.84 4.05
C SER A 17 -31.22 -5.79 4.82
N ALA A 18 -30.62 -4.86 4.09
CA ALA A 18 -29.81 -3.80 4.66
C ALA A 18 -30.75 -2.82 5.37
N ASP A 19 -30.71 -2.82 6.69
CA ASP A 19 -31.23 -1.72 7.49
C ASP A 19 -30.43 -0.46 7.09
N PRO A 20 -31.05 0.55 6.47
CA PRO A 20 -30.34 1.67 5.84
C PRO A 20 -29.62 2.59 6.85
N TYR A 21 -29.75 2.33 8.15
CA TYR A 21 -29.14 3.11 9.23
C TYR A 21 -28.05 2.41 10.03
N ASN A 22 -27.80 1.12 9.80
CA ASN A 22 -26.72 0.43 10.48
C ASN A 22 -25.41 0.68 9.71
N LYS A 23 -24.73 1.80 10.02
CA LYS A 23 -23.34 2.00 9.60
C LYS A 23 -22.57 0.75 10.04
N PRO A 24 -21.93 -0.01 9.13
CA PRO A 24 -21.06 -1.10 9.54
C PRO A 24 -20.10 -0.55 10.60
N ALA A 25 -19.97 -1.25 11.72
CA ALA A 25 -19.00 -0.86 12.74
C ALA A 25 -17.64 -0.65 12.04
N LEU A 26 -17.06 0.54 12.19
CA LEU A 26 -15.77 0.85 11.57
C LEU A 26 -14.74 -0.14 12.12
N VAL A 27 -14.29 -1.05 11.26
CA VAL A 27 -13.20 -1.96 11.59
C VAL A 27 -11.93 -1.13 11.72
N LYS A 28 -11.30 -1.18 12.89
CA LYS A 28 -10.07 -0.42 13.16
C LYS A 28 -8.86 -1.20 12.65
N GLY A 29 -7.97 -0.51 11.95
CA GLY A 29 -6.69 -1.04 11.56
C GLY A 29 -5.56 -0.05 11.78
N ILE A 30 -4.35 -0.53 11.54
CA ILE A 30 -3.12 0.27 11.55
C ILE A 30 -2.30 -0.01 10.28
N ASP A 31 -1.40 0.90 9.95
CA ASP A 31 -0.33 0.64 9.00
C ASP A 31 1.03 0.96 9.62
N VAL A 32 2.03 0.14 9.30
CA VAL A 32 3.36 0.23 9.94
C VAL A 32 4.47 0.01 8.93
N ALA A 33 5.62 0.63 9.21
CA ALA A 33 6.83 0.50 8.42
C ALA A 33 8.05 0.28 9.34
N SER A 34 9.27 0.41 8.80
CA SER A 34 10.50 0.31 9.61
C SER A 34 10.62 1.39 10.69
N TYR A 35 9.72 2.37 10.74
CA TYR A 35 9.65 3.35 11.83
C TYR A 35 9.08 2.75 13.13
N GLN A 36 8.36 1.62 13.05
CA GLN A 36 7.75 0.92 14.18
C GLN A 36 8.21 -0.55 14.23
N CYS A 37 9.52 -0.79 14.27
CA CYS A 37 10.05 -2.17 14.27
C CYS A 37 9.68 -3.00 15.51
N ASN A 38 9.37 -2.34 16.63
CA ASN A 38 9.01 -2.98 17.88
C ASN A 38 7.55 -2.65 18.21
N ILE A 39 6.64 -3.54 17.83
CA ILE A 39 5.20 -3.44 18.10
C ILE A 39 4.82 -4.59 19.02
N SER A 40 4.07 -4.29 20.08
CA SER A 40 3.36 -5.31 20.85
C SER A 40 2.02 -5.63 20.17
N TRP A 41 2.03 -6.62 19.29
CA TRP A 41 0.82 -7.04 18.56
C TRP A 41 -0.32 -7.54 19.47
N PRO A 42 -0.05 -8.27 20.58
CA PRO A 42 -1.10 -8.59 21.55
C PRO A 42 -1.79 -7.36 22.13
N ASP A 43 -1.03 -6.30 22.41
CA ASP A 43 -1.61 -5.06 22.93
C ASP A 43 -2.41 -4.31 21.84
N GLN A 44 -1.98 -4.35 20.58
CA GLN A 44 -2.77 -3.81 19.47
C GLN A 44 -4.10 -4.57 19.31
N LYS A 45 -4.06 -5.91 19.39
CA LYS A 45 -5.29 -6.73 19.32
C LYS A 45 -6.25 -6.40 20.48
N LYS A 46 -5.73 -6.29 21.71
CA LYS A 46 -6.51 -5.85 22.89
C LYS A 46 -7.11 -4.45 22.72
N ALA A 47 -6.42 -3.57 22.01
CA ALA A 47 -6.90 -2.23 21.67
C ALA A 47 -7.97 -2.21 20.54
N GLY A 48 -8.36 -3.39 20.03
CA GLY A 48 -9.40 -3.53 19.00
C GLY A 48 -8.88 -3.34 17.57
N ILE A 49 -7.57 -3.46 17.34
CA ILE A 49 -7.01 -3.50 15.99
C ILE A 49 -7.32 -4.87 15.36
N GLU A 50 -8.05 -4.84 14.26
CA GLU A 50 -8.52 -6.03 13.54
C GLU A 50 -7.73 -6.31 12.27
N PHE A 51 -7.11 -5.28 11.67
CA PHE A 51 -6.22 -5.47 10.53
C PHE A 51 -4.97 -4.57 10.56
N ALA A 52 -3.93 -4.98 9.84
CA ALA A 52 -2.71 -4.22 9.66
C ALA A 52 -2.17 -4.27 8.23
N TYR A 53 -1.74 -3.12 7.69
CA TYR A 53 -0.90 -3.07 6.49
C TYR A 53 0.57 -2.84 6.87
N ILE A 54 1.48 -3.70 6.41
CA ILE A 54 2.91 -3.62 6.72
C ILE A 54 3.70 -3.23 5.46
N LYS A 55 4.54 -2.20 5.53
CA LYS A 55 5.39 -1.80 4.40
C LYS A 55 6.31 -2.96 4.04
N ALA A 56 6.23 -3.48 2.83
CA ALA A 56 7.16 -4.51 2.36
C ALA A 56 8.30 -3.87 1.59
N THR A 57 7.97 -3.04 0.60
CA THR A 57 8.94 -2.53 -0.36
C THR A 57 8.69 -1.08 -0.76
N GLU A 58 9.72 -0.46 -1.34
CA GLU A 58 9.65 0.84 -2.00
C GLU A 58 10.54 0.81 -3.25
N GLY A 59 10.02 1.30 -4.37
CA GLY A 59 10.74 1.34 -5.64
C GLY A 59 11.04 -0.04 -6.23
N THR A 60 12.24 -0.26 -6.76
CA THR A 60 12.55 -1.39 -7.66
C THR A 60 13.89 -2.03 -7.36
N SER A 61 14.10 -3.28 -7.78
CA SER A 61 15.29 -4.08 -7.50
C SER A 61 16.61 -3.60 -8.12
N LYS A 62 16.64 -2.59 -9.02
CA LYS A 62 17.87 -2.20 -9.74
C LYS A 62 18.32 -0.77 -9.44
N PRO A 63 19.64 -0.53 -9.27
CA PRO A 63 20.22 0.80 -9.40
C PRO A 63 20.16 1.26 -10.86
N PHE A 64 19.45 2.35 -11.14
CA PHE A 64 19.67 3.27 -12.25
C PHE A 64 21.12 3.75 -12.20
N VAL A 65 21.95 3.20 -13.08
CA VAL A 65 23.25 3.75 -13.44
C VAL A 65 23.00 4.66 -14.64
N SER A 66 22.91 5.97 -14.40
CA SER A 66 23.17 6.91 -15.49
C SER A 66 24.66 6.80 -15.82
N GLY A 67 24.98 6.60 -17.09
CA GLY A 67 26.38 6.57 -17.55
C GLY A 67 27.18 7.72 -16.96
N SER A 68 28.37 7.39 -16.45
CA SER A 68 29.40 8.30 -15.93
C SER A 68 28.98 9.23 -14.80
N LEU A 69 28.63 8.70 -13.63
CA LEU A 69 29.12 9.30 -12.39
C LEU A 69 29.02 8.34 -11.20
N CYS A 70 30.16 7.88 -10.70
CA CYS A 70 30.28 7.24 -9.41
C CYS A 70 30.22 8.33 -8.31
N ILE A 71 29.06 8.95 -8.13
CA ILE A 71 28.76 9.74 -6.93
C ILE A 71 27.75 8.97 -6.07
N THR A 72 28.28 8.39 -4.99
CA THR A 72 27.58 7.99 -3.76
C THR A 72 26.24 7.27 -3.93
N ALA A 73 26.31 5.95 -4.12
CA ALA A 73 25.20 4.99 -3.99
C ALA A 73 24.39 5.10 -2.68
N LYS A 74 24.84 5.89 -1.69
CA LYS A 74 24.15 6.14 -0.42
C LYS A 74 22.95 7.10 -0.52
N LEU A 75 22.88 7.95 -1.55
CA LEU A 75 21.84 8.98 -1.68
C LEU A 75 20.66 8.61 -2.59
N ILE A 76 20.74 7.48 -3.32
CA ILE A 76 19.66 7.03 -4.21
C ILE A 76 19.27 5.60 -3.84
N ARG A 77 18.48 5.42 -2.77
CA ARG A 77 17.83 4.12 -2.51
C ARG A 77 16.81 3.86 -3.61
N GLN A 78 17.15 2.97 -4.53
CA GLN A 78 16.32 2.59 -5.68
C GLN A 78 15.46 1.37 -5.38
N ALA A 79 16.05 0.42 -4.64
CA ALA A 79 15.38 -0.72 -4.03
C ALA A 79 15.37 -0.52 -2.52
N TYR A 80 14.21 -0.59 -1.91
CA TYR A 80 14.11 -0.68 -0.45
C TYR A 80 13.18 -1.84 -0.08
N LYS A 81 13.63 -2.63 0.90
CA LYS A 81 12.84 -3.65 1.58
C LYS A 81 12.80 -3.26 3.05
N ASN A 82 11.64 -3.29 3.67
CA ASN A 82 11.52 -3.01 5.09
C ASN A 82 12.22 -4.11 5.89
N PRO A 83 13.32 -3.81 6.63
CA PRO A 83 14.05 -4.81 7.39
C PRO A 83 13.23 -5.40 8.54
N CYS A 84 12.16 -4.73 8.94
CA CYS A 84 11.27 -5.16 10.01
C CYS A 84 10.03 -5.90 9.49
N TYR A 85 9.87 -6.03 8.16
CA TYR A 85 8.69 -6.62 7.53
C TYR A 85 8.37 -7.99 8.09
N THR A 86 9.32 -8.93 8.09
CA THR A 86 9.07 -10.30 8.55
C THR A 86 8.59 -10.33 10.00
N LYS A 87 9.24 -9.59 10.91
CA LYS A 87 8.85 -9.52 12.32
C LYS A 87 7.46 -8.90 12.51
N GLN A 88 7.14 -7.87 11.73
CA GLN A 88 5.85 -7.19 11.78
C GLN A 88 4.72 -8.08 11.23
N TYR A 89 4.94 -8.68 10.07
CA TYR A 89 3.98 -9.53 9.38
C TYR A 89 3.66 -10.80 10.19
N THR A 90 4.67 -11.50 10.70
CA THR A 90 4.46 -12.69 11.55
C THR A 90 3.87 -12.35 12.91
N GLY A 91 4.23 -11.20 13.47
CA GLY A 91 3.67 -10.73 14.73
C GLY A 91 2.17 -10.43 14.62
N ALA A 92 1.72 -9.78 13.54
CA ALA A 92 0.30 -9.57 13.27
C ALA A 92 -0.45 -10.91 13.07
N TYR A 93 0.12 -11.82 12.27
CA TYR A 93 -0.42 -13.16 12.06
C TYR A 93 -0.62 -13.92 13.38
N ASN A 94 0.40 -13.96 14.24
CA ASN A 94 0.37 -14.66 15.52
C ASN A 94 -0.63 -14.04 16.51
N ALA A 95 -0.88 -12.73 16.43
CA ALA A 95 -1.88 -12.05 17.23
C ALA A 95 -3.31 -12.15 16.68
N SER A 96 -3.53 -12.93 15.60
CA SER A 96 -4.83 -13.05 14.93
C SER A 96 -5.38 -11.70 14.44
N ILE A 97 -4.49 -10.87 13.90
CA ILE A 97 -4.82 -9.62 13.20
C ILE A 97 -4.74 -9.92 11.70
N MET A 98 -5.78 -9.57 10.93
CA MET A 98 -5.72 -9.67 9.47
C MET A 98 -4.59 -8.79 8.95
N HIS A 99 -3.87 -9.23 7.93
CA HIS A 99 -2.60 -8.60 7.59
C HIS A 99 -2.39 -8.54 6.09
N GLY A 100 -1.87 -7.42 5.62
CA GLY A 100 -1.51 -7.19 4.22
C GLY A 100 -0.18 -6.48 4.13
N ALA A 101 0.41 -6.52 2.96
CA ALA A 101 1.62 -5.78 2.67
C ALA A 101 1.30 -4.54 1.83
N TYR A 102 2.15 -3.51 1.89
CA TYR A 102 2.06 -2.39 0.94
C TYR A 102 3.40 -2.04 0.30
N HIS A 103 3.30 -1.46 -0.89
CA HIS A 103 4.41 -0.99 -1.71
C HIS A 103 4.36 0.53 -1.87
N PHE A 104 5.39 1.24 -1.44
CA PHE A 104 5.52 2.68 -1.70
C PHE A 104 6.04 2.92 -3.13
N ALA A 105 5.20 3.50 -3.97
CA ALA A 105 5.47 3.70 -5.38
C ALA A 105 6.61 4.68 -5.62
N ARG A 106 7.46 4.37 -6.60
CA ARG A 106 8.45 5.29 -7.17
C ARG A 106 8.32 5.36 -8.69
N PRO A 107 7.24 5.96 -9.25
CA PRO A 107 6.98 5.95 -10.70
C PRO A 107 8.10 6.53 -11.57
N ASP A 108 9.01 7.32 -10.98
CA ASP A 108 10.21 7.86 -11.61
C ASP A 108 11.37 6.87 -11.76
N ARG A 109 11.24 5.63 -11.27
CA ARG A 109 12.35 4.65 -11.20
C ARG A 109 12.19 3.40 -12.05
N ALA A 110 10.97 2.89 -12.23
CA ALA A 110 10.66 1.86 -13.24
C ALA A 110 9.16 1.82 -13.49
N SER A 111 8.72 0.95 -14.42
CA SER A 111 7.31 0.70 -14.71
C SER A 111 6.54 0.14 -13.51
N GLY A 112 5.21 0.22 -13.57
CA GLY A 112 4.32 -0.31 -12.55
C GLY A 112 4.48 -1.82 -12.39
N ALA A 113 4.52 -2.56 -13.49
CA ALA A 113 4.71 -4.00 -13.50
C ALA A 113 6.04 -4.43 -12.84
N LYS A 114 7.13 -3.67 -13.05
CA LYS A 114 8.42 -3.97 -12.40
C LYS A 114 8.39 -3.74 -10.90
N GLN A 115 7.63 -2.76 -10.43
CA GLN A 115 7.42 -2.54 -9.00
C GLN A 115 6.46 -3.57 -8.38
N ALA A 116 5.41 -3.96 -9.10
CA ALA A 116 4.51 -5.03 -8.68
C ALA A 116 5.25 -6.38 -8.58
N GLU A 117 6.09 -6.71 -9.56
CA GLU A 117 6.96 -7.90 -9.53
C GLU A 117 7.86 -7.89 -8.29
N PHE A 118 8.53 -6.76 -8.02
CA PHE A 118 9.39 -6.62 -6.86
C PHE A 118 8.61 -6.73 -5.54
N PHE A 119 7.44 -6.12 -5.47
CA PHE A 119 6.56 -6.18 -4.32
C PHE A 119 6.12 -7.61 -4.02
N ILE A 120 5.57 -8.33 -5.00
CA ILE A 120 5.11 -9.72 -4.84
C ILE A 120 6.24 -10.62 -4.34
N LYS A 121 7.43 -10.52 -4.95
CA LYS A 121 8.60 -11.33 -4.59
C LYS A 121 9.16 -11.05 -3.20
N ASN A 122 8.76 -9.95 -2.54
CA ASN A 122 9.35 -9.49 -1.29
C ASN A 122 8.30 -9.15 -0.22
N GLY A 123 7.17 -9.85 -0.23
CA GLY A 123 6.14 -9.77 0.82
C GLY A 123 4.75 -9.44 0.32
N GLY A 124 4.63 -8.85 -0.88
CA GLY A 124 3.35 -8.45 -1.47
C GLY A 124 2.48 -9.56 -2.01
N ASN A 125 2.90 -10.83 -1.93
CA ASN A 125 2.09 -11.94 -2.45
C ASN A 125 0.81 -12.13 -1.61
N TRP A 126 -0.18 -12.82 -2.17
CA TRP A 126 -1.46 -13.07 -1.53
C TRP A 126 -1.78 -14.56 -1.51
N SER A 127 -2.43 -15.01 -0.42
CA SER A 127 -2.95 -16.37 -0.25
C SER A 127 -4.40 -16.34 0.23
N ALA A 128 -5.20 -17.32 -0.22
CA ALA A 128 -6.60 -17.49 0.17
C ALA A 128 -6.74 -18.18 1.55
N ASP A 129 -6.03 -17.70 2.56
CA ASP A 129 -5.94 -18.32 3.90
C ASP A 129 -6.93 -17.76 4.93
N GLY A 130 -7.80 -16.83 4.52
CA GLY A 130 -8.76 -16.15 5.40
C GLY A 130 -8.14 -15.12 6.35
N LYS A 131 -6.84 -14.82 6.23
CA LYS A 131 -6.09 -13.89 7.10
C LYS A 131 -5.30 -12.84 6.33
N THR A 132 -4.98 -13.11 5.07
CA THR A 132 -4.14 -12.27 4.21
C THR A 132 -4.99 -11.33 3.36
N LEU A 133 -4.84 -10.02 3.60
CA LEU A 133 -5.42 -8.96 2.78
C LEU A 133 -4.70 -8.85 1.44
N PRO A 134 -5.38 -8.41 0.35
CA PRO A 134 -4.70 -8.06 -0.90
C PRO A 134 -3.61 -7.02 -0.64
N GLY A 135 -2.50 -7.11 -1.37
CA GLY A 135 -1.44 -6.11 -1.27
C GLY A 135 -1.93 -4.71 -1.66
N ALA A 136 -1.33 -3.67 -1.09
CA ALA A 136 -1.66 -2.29 -1.39
C ALA A 136 -0.56 -1.58 -2.19
N LEU A 137 -0.99 -0.76 -3.15
CA LEU A 137 -0.16 0.23 -3.82
C LEU A 137 -0.34 1.58 -3.12
N ASP A 138 0.72 2.03 -2.45
CA ASP A 138 0.82 3.36 -1.87
C ASP A 138 1.38 4.31 -2.94
N VAL A 139 0.49 5.12 -3.53
CA VAL A 139 0.81 6.04 -4.62
C VAL A 139 0.44 7.48 -4.22
N GLU A 140 1.45 8.19 -3.72
CA GLU A 140 1.27 9.51 -3.12
C GLU A 140 2.44 10.48 -3.42
N TYR A 141 2.53 11.55 -2.65
CA TYR A 141 3.62 12.52 -2.74
C TYR A 141 4.96 11.84 -2.41
N GLY A 142 5.99 12.13 -3.20
CA GLY A 142 7.33 11.66 -2.92
C GLY A 142 8.05 12.46 -1.83
N PRO A 143 9.22 11.99 -1.36
CA PRO A 143 10.06 12.71 -0.41
C PRO A 143 10.32 14.15 -0.86
N LYS A 144 10.38 15.08 0.12
CA LYS A 144 10.51 16.54 -0.11
C LYS A 144 9.40 17.12 -1.00
N GLY A 145 8.20 16.54 -0.98
CA GLY A 145 7.06 17.04 -1.72
C GLY A 145 7.13 16.80 -3.24
N LYS A 146 7.95 15.85 -3.70
CA LYS A 146 8.05 15.49 -5.12
C LYS A 146 6.66 15.10 -5.64
N THR A 147 6.05 16.03 -6.37
CA THR A 147 4.66 15.93 -6.80
C THR A 147 4.60 15.20 -8.14
N CYS A 148 3.68 14.24 -8.28
CA CYS A 148 3.42 13.45 -9.49
C CYS A 148 4.64 12.74 -10.10
N TRP A 149 5.77 12.69 -9.40
CA TRP A 149 6.98 11.97 -9.80
C TRP A 149 7.58 12.39 -11.16
N GLY A 150 7.24 13.57 -11.66
CA GLY A 150 7.67 14.05 -12.98
C GLY A 150 6.88 13.45 -14.16
N LEU A 151 5.78 12.73 -13.89
CA LEU A 151 4.89 12.19 -14.91
C LEU A 151 3.72 13.14 -15.20
N SER A 152 3.28 13.16 -16.45
CA SER A 152 1.97 13.72 -16.80
C SER A 152 0.86 12.80 -16.28
N ALA A 153 -0.36 13.34 -16.14
CA ALA A 153 -1.48 12.56 -15.63
C ALA A 153 -1.79 11.28 -16.45
N PRO A 154 -1.81 11.30 -17.79
CA PRO A 154 -2.00 10.08 -18.57
C PRO A 154 -0.89 9.04 -18.32
N LYS A 155 0.37 9.48 -18.16
CA LYS A 155 1.49 8.58 -17.85
C LYS A 155 1.38 8.00 -16.44
N MET A 156 0.89 8.78 -15.47
CA MET A 156 0.64 8.29 -14.11
C MET A 156 -0.49 7.26 -14.09
N VAL A 157 -1.60 7.51 -14.79
CA VAL A 157 -2.70 6.55 -14.91
C VAL A 157 -2.23 5.26 -15.58
N ALA A 158 -1.48 5.34 -16.67
CA ALA A 158 -0.90 4.17 -17.32
C ALA A 158 0.04 3.39 -16.39
N TRP A 159 0.85 4.09 -15.58
CA TRP A 159 1.76 3.48 -14.61
C TRP A 159 1.01 2.71 -13.51
N ILE A 160 -0.03 3.32 -12.93
CA ILE A 160 -0.87 2.68 -11.89
C ILE A 160 -1.58 1.46 -12.48
N LYS A 161 -2.09 1.55 -13.71
CA LYS A 161 -2.72 0.43 -14.42
C LYS A 161 -1.74 -0.72 -14.64
N ASP A 162 -0.52 -0.42 -15.09
CA ASP A 162 0.53 -1.42 -15.29
C ASP A 162 0.89 -2.17 -13.98
N PHE A 163 0.94 -1.46 -12.85
CA PHE A 163 1.10 -2.10 -11.54
C PHE A 163 -0.10 -2.98 -11.18
N SER A 164 -1.32 -2.42 -11.29
CA SER A 164 -2.57 -3.07 -10.88
C SER A 164 -2.82 -4.35 -11.66
N ASP A 165 -2.70 -4.30 -12.99
CA ASP A 165 -2.92 -5.44 -13.87
C ASP A 165 -1.88 -6.54 -13.64
N TYR A 166 -0.60 -6.17 -13.48
CA TYR A 166 0.44 -7.15 -13.19
C TYR A 166 0.18 -7.84 -11.85
N TYR A 167 -0.17 -7.07 -10.82
CA TYR A 167 -0.48 -7.61 -9.50
C TYR A 167 -1.69 -8.55 -9.56
N HIS A 168 -2.76 -8.14 -10.23
CA HIS A 168 -3.96 -8.94 -10.41
C HIS A 168 -3.68 -10.24 -11.16
N ASN A 169 -2.95 -10.17 -12.28
CA ASN A 169 -2.60 -11.34 -13.07
C ASN A 169 -1.75 -12.37 -12.29
N LYS A 170 -0.95 -11.91 -11.31
CA LYS A 170 -0.09 -12.80 -10.50
C LYS A 170 -0.73 -13.33 -9.23
N THR A 171 -1.69 -12.60 -8.66
CA THR A 171 -2.26 -12.93 -7.34
C THR A 171 -3.75 -13.27 -7.38
N GLY A 172 -4.43 -13.00 -8.50
CA GLY A 172 -5.89 -13.10 -8.61
C GLY A 172 -6.65 -12.04 -7.81
N ARG A 173 -5.98 -10.99 -7.31
CA ARG A 173 -6.58 -9.89 -6.54
C ARG A 173 -6.14 -8.55 -7.09
N TYR A 174 -7.06 -7.60 -7.22
CA TYR A 174 -6.67 -6.22 -7.47
C TYR A 174 -6.00 -5.66 -6.21
N PRO A 175 -4.88 -4.91 -6.33
CA PRO A 175 -4.28 -4.30 -5.17
C PRO A 175 -5.19 -3.18 -4.64
N VAL A 176 -5.18 -2.96 -3.33
CA VAL A 176 -5.77 -1.75 -2.73
C VAL A 176 -4.96 -0.55 -3.20
N ILE A 177 -5.61 0.55 -3.58
CA ILE A 177 -4.91 1.81 -3.89
C ILE A 177 -5.00 2.71 -2.67
N TYR A 178 -3.85 2.98 -2.05
CA TYR A 178 -3.70 4.05 -1.07
C TYR A 178 -3.27 5.34 -1.75
N THR A 179 -4.02 6.41 -1.54
CA THR A 179 -3.68 7.74 -2.06
C THR A 179 -4.49 8.84 -1.39
N GLY A 180 -3.91 10.04 -1.29
CA GLY A 180 -4.62 11.24 -0.84
C GLY A 180 -5.49 11.85 -1.95
N THR A 181 -6.68 12.35 -1.61
CA THR A 181 -7.63 12.96 -2.57
C THR A 181 -7.00 14.06 -3.43
N ASN A 182 -6.20 14.93 -2.83
CA ASN A 182 -5.55 16.04 -3.54
C ASN A 182 -4.44 15.55 -4.50
N TRP A 183 -3.68 14.54 -4.08
CA TRP A 183 -2.68 13.93 -4.95
C TRP A 183 -3.36 13.28 -6.15
N TRP A 184 -4.43 12.51 -5.92
CA TRP A 184 -5.18 11.84 -6.99
C TRP A 184 -5.72 12.84 -8.01
N LYS A 185 -6.47 13.86 -7.55
CA LYS A 185 -7.00 14.92 -8.43
C LYS A 185 -5.91 15.58 -9.27
N LYS A 186 -4.76 15.88 -8.67
CA LYS A 186 -3.64 16.56 -9.34
C LYS A 186 -2.89 15.65 -10.31
N CYS A 187 -2.50 14.46 -9.86
CA CYS A 187 -1.55 13.60 -10.56
C CYS A 187 -2.21 12.59 -11.49
N THR A 188 -3.52 12.36 -11.38
CA THR A 188 -4.27 11.49 -12.31
C THR A 188 -5.37 12.24 -13.07
N ARG A 189 -5.52 13.56 -12.84
CA ARG A 189 -6.67 14.37 -13.29
C ARG A 189 -8.01 13.78 -12.82
N ASN A 190 -8.04 13.29 -11.59
CA ASN A 190 -9.22 12.66 -10.99
C ASN A 190 -9.76 11.48 -11.82
N SER A 191 -8.85 10.62 -12.29
CA SER A 191 -9.20 9.47 -13.12
C SER A 191 -10.17 8.52 -12.41
N VAL A 192 -11.12 7.98 -13.17
CA VAL A 192 -12.11 6.97 -12.74
C VAL A 192 -11.75 5.55 -13.19
N ALA A 193 -10.57 5.36 -13.78
CA ALA A 193 -10.18 4.11 -14.45
C ALA A 193 -9.97 2.88 -13.53
N PHE A 194 -10.09 3.03 -12.22
CA PHE A 194 -9.68 2.03 -11.22
C PHE A 194 -10.84 1.54 -10.35
N GLY A 195 -12.07 1.48 -10.90
CA GLY A 195 -13.27 1.06 -10.16
C GLY A 195 -13.21 -0.37 -9.58
N SER A 196 -12.35 -1.24 -10.11
CA SER A 196 -12.13 -2.59 -9.59
C SER A 196 -11.13 -2.66 -8.43
N ASN A 197 -10.38 -1.58 -8.18
CA ASN A 197 -9.40 -1.51 -7.10
C ASN A 197 -10.08 -0.98 -5.82
N PRO A 198 -9.97 -1.68 -4.68
CA PRO A 198 -10.39 -1.10 -3.39
C PRO A 198 -9.59 0.17 -3.10
N LEU A 199 -10.23 1.14 -2.42
CA LEU A 199 -9.63 2.44 -2.14
C LEU A 199 -9.36 2.59 -0.64
N TRP A 200 -8.15 3.03 -0.30
CA TRP A 200 -7.73 3.42 1.05
C TRP A 200 -7.33 4.91 1.03
N ILE A 201 -8.15 5.76 1.66
CA ILE A 201 -7.92 7.21 1.70
C ILE A 201 -7.40 7.60 3.08
N PRO A 202 -6.28 8.32 3.18
CA PRO A 202 -5.87 8.91 4.46
C PRO A 202 -6.84 10.04 4.84
N HIS A 203 -7.44 9.93 6.02
CA HIS A 203 -8.25 10.98 6.62
C HIS A 203 -7.63 11.42 7.95
N TYR A 204 -7.04 12.62 7.94
CA TYR A 204 -6.41 13.21 9.13
C TYR A 204 -7.37 14.20 9.77
N GLY A 205 -8.18 13.73 10.73
CA GLY A 205 -9.17 14.56 11.43
C GLY A 205 -10.04 13.71 12.36
N PRO A 206 -10.85 14.33 13.24
CA PRO A 206 -11.85 13.60 14.01
C PRO A 206 -12.81 12.87 13.06
N SER A 207 -13.24 11.67 13.48
CA SER A 207 -14.19 10.82 12.76
C SER A 207 -15.63 11.32 12.92
#